data_AF-A0A932Q514-F1
#
_entry.id   AF-A0A932Q514-F1
#
_cell.length_a   1.000
_cell.length_b   1.000
_cell.length_c   1.000
_cell.angle_alpha   90.00
_cell.angle_beta   90.00
_cell.angle_gamma   90.00
#
_symmetry.space_group_name_H-M   'P 1'
#
loop_
_entity.id
_entity.type
_entity.pdbx_description
1 polymer ?
#
loop_
_entity_poly.entity_id
_entity_poly.type
_entity_poly.pdbx_seq_one_letter_code
_entity_poly.pdbx_strand_id
1 'polypeptide(L)' 'AEWRAKLARPNKTAKSYAMDKTYLLNDHVDHKLFGVGLVVSLINPDKISVFFQDGLKTMKCGLS' A
#
# COMPACT_ATOMS: atom_id res chain seq x y z
N ALA A 1 -12.74 12.42 5.86
CA ALA A 1 -11.46 11.77 6.19
C ALA A 1 -10.57 11.80 4.96
N GLU A 2 -9.42 12.46 5.06
CA GLU A 2 -8.53 12.85 3.97
C GLU A 2 -8.04 11.70 3.07
N TRP A 3 -7.98 10.47 3.61
CA TRP A 3 -7.53 9.28 2.89
C TRP A 3 -8.50 8.78 1.81
N ARG A 4 -9.82 9.00 1.94
CA ARG A 4 -10.83 8.60 0.92
C ARG A 4 -10.65 9.40 -0.37
N ALA A 5 -10.25 10.66 -0.26
CA ALA A 5 -9.97 11.52 -1.41
C ALA A 5 -8.68 11.11 -2.14
N LYS A 6 -7.72 10.49 -1.44
CA LYS A 6 -6.48 9.97 -2.02
C LYS A 6 -6.70 8.64 -2.77
N LEU A 7 -7.56 7.75 -2.27
CA LEU A 7 -8.00 6.56 -3.03
C LEU A 7 -8.71 6.92 -4.35
N ALA A 8 -9.42 8.05 -4.37
CA ALA A 8 -10.15 8.52 -5.55
C ALA A 8 -9.26 9.06 -6.67
N ARG A 9 -7.95 9.29 -6.42
CA ARG A 9 -6.99 9.71 -7.43
C ARG A 9 -5.98 8.57 -7.66
N PRO A 10 -6.26 7.65 -8.60
CA PRO A 10 -5.26 6.69 -9.04
C PRO A 10 -4.15 7.45 -9.77
N ASN A 11 -3.19 7.98 -9.01
CA ASN A 11 -2.01 8.57 -9.59
C ASN A 11 -1.14 7.40 -10.07
N LYS A 12 -1.30 7.04 -11.35
CA LYS A 12 -0.62 5.93 -12.03
C LYS A 12 -1.05 4.55 -11.51
N THR A 13 -1.10 3.59 -12.42
CA THR A 13 -1.44 2.16 -12.20
C THR A 13 -0.91 1.63 -10.87
N ALA A 14 -1.80 1.02 -10.07
CA ALA A 14 -1.43 0.39 -8.80
C ALA A 14 -0.34 -0.67 -9.02
N LYS A 15 0.68 -0.67 -8.17
CA LYS A 15 1.78 -1.63 -8.23
C LYS A 15 1.29 -2.98 -7.71
N SER A 16 1.47 -4.07 -8.47
CA SER A 16 1.18 -5.41 -7.92
C SER A 16 2.05 -5.69 -6.70
N TYR A 17 1.40 -6.07 -5.60
CA TYR A 17 2.05 -6.36 -4.34
C TYR A 17 3.01 -7.55 -4.46
N ALA A 18 4.18 -7.43 -3.84
CA ALA A 18 5.11 -8.52 -3.58
C ALA A 18 5.93 -8.21 -2.33
N MET A 19 6.28 -9.25 -1.56
CA MET A 19 7.00 -9.09 -0.29
C MET A 19 8.46 -8.65 -0.46
N ASP A 20 9.04 -8.83 -1.64
CA ASP A 20 10.44 -8.52 -2.00
C ASP A 20 10.61 -7.14 -2.66
N LYS A 21 9.52 -6.41 -2.89
CA LYS A 21 9.53 -5.07 -3.49
C LYS A 21 9.59 -3.97 -2.46
N THR A 22 10.03 -2.79 -2.88
CA THR A 22 9.98 -1.55 -2.10
C THR A 22 8.78 -0.69 -2.48
N TYR A 23 8.28 0.07 -1.52
CA TYR A 23 7.13 0.93 -1.67
C TYR A 23 7.38 2.29 -1.00
N LEU A 24 6.72 3.32 -1.50
CA LEU A 24 6.80 4.69 -1.00
C LEU A 24 5.46 5.15 -0.44
N LEU A 25 5.50 6.19 0.40
CA LEU A 25 4.29 6.81 0.91
C LEU A 25 3.41 7.31 -0.25
N ASN A 26 2.11 7.04 -0.15
CA ASN A 26 1.08 7.29 -1.17
C ASN A 26 1.16 6.42 -2.44
N ASP A 27 2.00 5.37 -2.47
CA ASP A 27 1.89 4.35 -3.52
C ASP A 27 0.51 3.67 -3.45
N HIS A 28 -0.09 3.44 -4.61
CA HIS A 28 -1.20 2.50 -4.74
C HIS A 28 -0.65 1.10 -4.98
N VAL A 29 -1.17 0.12 -4.25
CA VAL A 29 -0.73 -1.27 -4.28
C VAL A 29 -1.92 -2.16 -4.54
N ASP A 30 -1.80 -3.10 -5.49
CA ASP A 30 -2.81 -4.11 -5.79
C ASP A 30 -2.43 -5.45 -5.17
N HIS A 31 -3.19 -5.89 -4.17
CA HIS A 31 -2.98 -7.15 -3.46
C HIS A 31 -4.05 -8.18 -3.85
N LYS A 32 -3.64 -9.38 -4.25
CA LYS A 32 -4.56 -10.44 -4.73
C LYS A 32 -5.74 -10.74 -3.81
N LEU A 33 -5.57 -10.62 -2.50
CA LEU A 33 -6.62 -10.89 -1.50
C LEU A 33 -7.36 -9.64 -1.01
N PHE A 34 -6.72 -8.46 -1.05
CA PHE A 34 -7.24 -7.25 -0.40
C PHE A 34 -7.65 -6.17 -1.40
N GLY A 35 -7.38 -6.40 -2.70
CA GLY A 35 -7.59 -5.43 -3.76
C GLY A 35 -6.60 -4.27 -3.70
N VAL A 36 -7.01 -3.12 -4.23
CA VAL A 36 -6.20 -1.91 -4.28
C VAL A 36 -6.23 -1.18 -2.94
N GLY A 37 -5.06 -0.82 -2.43
CA GLY A 37 -4.89 -0.02 -1.22
C GLY A 37 -3.83 1.07 -1.37
N LEU A 38 -3.80 2.00 -0.42
CA LEU A 38 -2.87 3.14 -0.37
C LEU A 38 -1.84 2.94 0.73
N VAL A 39 -0.55 3.07 0.41
CA VAL A 39 0.52 3.09 1.41
C VAL A 39 0.41 4.38 2.22
N VAL A 40 0.18 4.25 3.53
CA VAL A 40 0.00 5.39 4.45
C VAL A 40 1.12 5.52 5.48
N SER A 41 2.00 4.53 5.61
CA SER A 41 3.19 4.60 6.46
C SER A 41 4.28 3.63 5.99
N LEU A 42 5.54 4.03 6.18
CA LEU A 42 6.73 3.19 5.98
C LEU A 42 7.23 2.75 7.35
N ILE A 43 7.36 1.45 7.57
CA ILE A 43 7.81 0.85 8.83
C ILE A 43 9.15 0.17 8.55
N ASN A 44 10.24 0.85 8.91
CA ASN A 44 11.58 0.34 8.67
C ASN A 44 11.84 -0.98 9.44
N PRO A 45 12.64 -1.90 8.88
CA PRO A 45 13.27 -1.81 7.55
C PRO A 45 12.39 -2.34 6.41
N ASP A 46 11.32 -3.06 6.73
CA ASP A 46 10.79 -4.08 5.82
C ASP A 46 9.26 -4.24 5.89
N LYS A 47 8.56 -3.23 6.40
CA LYS A 47 7.09 -3.22 6.48
C LYS A 47 6.51 -1.91 5.98
N ILE A 48 5.26 -1.97 5.57
CA ILE A 48 4.44 -0.80 5.23
C ILE A 48 3.05 -0.96 5.83
N SER A 49 2.40 0.15 6.15
CA SER A 49 0.96 0.15 6.44
C SER A 49 0.20 0.57 5.21
N VAL A 50 -0.73 -0.27 4.78
CA VAL A 50 -1.57 -0.06 3.60
C VAL A 50 -3.02 0.02 4.03
N PHE A 51 -3.71 1.06 3.59
CA PHE A 51 -5.14 1.22 3.81
C PHE A 51 -5.90 0.65 2.61
N PHE A 52 -6.59 -0.46 2.83
CA PHE A 52 -7.45 -1.14 1.86
C PHE A 52 -8.92 -0.80 2.10
N GLN A 53 -9.81 -1.29 1.24
CA GLN A 53 -11.26 -1.12 1.42
C GLN A 53 -11.79 -1.73 2.73
N ASP A 54 -11.17 -2.81 3.20
CA ASP A 54 -11.54 -3.52 4.43
C ASP A 54 -10.84 -2.98 5.69
N GLY A 55 -9.90 -2.04 5.54
CA GLY A 55 -9.21 -1.38 6.65
C GLY A 55 -7.69 -1.32 6.49
N LEU A 56 -7.02 -0.95 7.59
CA LEU A 56 -5.57 -0.83 7.63
C LEU A 56 -4.91 -2.20 7.84
N LYS A 57 -3.86 -2.49 7.06
CA LYS A 57 -3.04 -3.70 7.22
C LYS A 57 -1.56 -3.37 7.20
N THR A 58 -0.78 -4.07 8.02
CA THR A 58 0.68 -4.05 7.94
C THR A 58 1.15 -5.17 7.01
N MET A 59 1.91 -4.81 5.98
CA MET A 59 2.37 -5.72 4.93
C MET A 59 3.90 -5.79 4.96
N LYS A 60 4.45 -6.97 4.72
CA LYS A 60 5.90 -7.17 4.51
C LYS A 60 6.31 -6.52 3.17
N CYS A 61 7.52 -5.97 3.11
CA CYS A 61 8.15 -5.48 1.89
C CYS A 61 9.68 -5.62 2.00
N GLY A 62 10.38 -5.52 0.86
CA GLY A 62 11.83 -5.61 0.78
C GLY A 62 12.43 -6.98 1.14
N LEU A 63 13.69 -7.14 0.76
CA LEU A 63 14.53 -8.27 1.14
C LEU A 63 15.13 -7.96 2.52
N SER A 64 14.51 -8.49 3.56
CA SER A 64 15.05 -8.49 4.93
C SER A 64 15.80 -9.78 5.20
#